data_AF-A0A1J8QCQ1-F1
#
_entry.id   AF-A0A1J8QCQ1-F1
#
_cell.length_a   1.000
_cell.length_b   1.000
_cell.length_c   1.000
_cell.angle_alpha   90.00
_cell.angle_beta   90.00
_cell.angle_gamma   90.00
#
_symmetry.space_group_name_H-M   'P 1'
#
loop_
_entity.id
_entity.type
_entity.pdbx_description
1 polymer ?
#
loop_
_entity_poly.entity_id
_entity_poly.type
_entity_poly.pdbx_seq_one_letter_code
_entity_poly.pdbx_strand_id
1 'polypeptide(L)'
;MRDNNLLSKFDLSSIPPALHGVPQVAVSFNIDANSILNVSASDKTTGKSNRITITNDKGCLSKEEIECIVNKAEKYKAEDEAAHV
;
A
#
# COMPACT_ATOMS: atom_id res chain seq x y z
N MET A 1 -6.00 -15.79 -2.86
CA MET A 1 -5.25 -14.52 -3.00
C MET A 1 -6.23 -13.36 -3.16
N ARG A 2 -6.87 -12.96 -2.07
CA ARG A 2 -7.80 -11.80 -2.05
C ARG A 2 -7.82 -11.18 -0.65
N ASP A 3 -6.65 -11.11 -0.03
CA ASP A 3 -6.47 -10.79 1.38
C ASP A 3 -5.92 -9.37 1.56
N ASN A 4 -6.30 -8.43 0.66
CA ASN A 4 -5.91 -7.04 0.75
C ASN A 4 -7.01 -6.23 1.43
N ASN A 5 -6.66 -5.53 2.51
CA ASN A 5 -7.57 -4.58 3.15
C ASN A 5 -7.44 -3.20 2.49
N LEU A 6 -8.54 -2.64 1.99
CA LEU A 6 -8.57 -1.28 1.44
C LEU A 6 -8.44 -0.27 2.59
N LEU A 7 -7.25 0.29 2.75
CA LEU A 7 -6.98 1.25 3.82
C LEU A 7 -7.56 2.64 3.53
N SER A 8 -7.52 3.08 2.27
CA SER A 8 -8.10 4.36 1.86
C SER A 8 -8.15 4.48 0.34
N LYS A 9 -8.97 5.43 -0.15
CA LYS A 9 -9.05 5.82 -1.56
C LYS A 9 -8.99 7.34 -1.64
N PHE A 10 -8.21 7.85 -2.59
CA PHE A 10 -8.21 9.26 -2.94
C PHE A 10 -8.29 9.42 -4.46
N ASP A 11 -8.89 10.52 -4.88
CA ASP A 11 -9.02 10.87 -6.29
C ASP A 11 -8.13 12.08 -6.58
N LEU A 12 -7.33 11.98 -7.64
CA LEU A 12 -6.55 13.09 -8.19
C LEU A 12 -7.28 13.55 -9.45
N SER A 13 -8.12 14.56 -9.31
CA SER A 13 -8.95 15.08 -10.41
C SER A 13 -8.22 16.15 -11.23
N SER A 14 -8.74 16.45 -12.42
CA SER A 14 -8.19 17.44 -13.36
C SER A 14 -6.82 17.12 -13.97
N ILE A 15 -6.49 15.84 -14.15
CA ILE A 15 -5.32 15.45 -14.93
C ILE A 15 -5.69 15.59 -16.42
N PRO A 16 -4.99 16.44 -17.19
CA PRO A 16 -5.25 16.57 -18.62
C PRO A 16 -5.00 15.21 -19.31
N PRO A 17 -5.81 14.85 -20.33
CA PRO A 17 -5.58 13.62 -21.08
C PRO A 17 -4.19 13.66 -21.71
N ALA A 18 -3.29 12.82 -21.20
CA ALA A 18 -1.96 12.64 -21.75
C ALA A 18 -1.97 11.53 -22.81
N LEU A 19 -1.00 11.55 -23.72
CA LEU A 19 -0.74 10.42 -24.60
C LEU A 19 -0.55 9.15 -23.77
N HIS A 20 -1.13 8.04 -24.25
CA HIS A 20 -0.99 6.73 -23.61
C HIS A 20 0.50 6.44 -23.34
N GLY A 21 0.83 6.17 -22.08
CA GLY A 21 2.21 5.95 -21.63
C GLY A 21 2.91 7.14 -20.97
N VAL A 22 2.29 8.33 -20.93
CA VAL A 22 2.87 9.56 -20.35
C VAL A 22 2.09 10.23 -19.18
N PRO A 23 1.13 9.60 -18.45
CA PRO A 23 0.66 10.22 -17.21
C PRO A 23 1.80 10.21 -16.17
N GLN A 24 2.38 11.38 -15.93
CA GLN A 24 3.46 11.57 -14.96
C GLN A 24 2.91 11.79 -13.55
N VAL A 25 2.16 10.81 -13.02
CA VAL A 25 1.74 10.84 -11.62
C VAL A 25 2.85 10.26 -10.75
N ALA A 26 3.45 11.09 -9.90
CA ALA A 26 4.38 10.66 -8.88
C ALA A 26 3.61 10.30 -7.62
N VAL A 27 3.68 9.05 -7.19
CA VAL A 27 3.08 8.59 -5.92
C VAL A 27 4.21 8.37 -4.91
N SER A 28 4.08 8.97 -3.73
CA SER A 28 5.01 8.82 -2.62
C SER A 28 4.29 8.21 -1.43
N PHE A 29 4.90 7.20 -0.83
CA PHE A 29 4.42 6.53 0.37
C PHE A 29 5.45 6.78 1.48
N ASN A 30 5.04 7.49 2.53
CA ASN A 30 5.90 7.78 3.67
C ASN A 30 5.29 7.15 4.93
N ILE A 31 6.07 6.29 5.58
CA ILE A 31 5.71 5.67 6.86
C ILE A 31 6.56 6.33 7.93
N ASP A 32 5.93 6.97 8.91
CA ASP A 32 6.64 7.55 10.04
C ASP A 32 6.67 6.63 11.26
N ALA A 33 7.51 6.98 12.24
CA ALA A 33 7.74 6.20 13.46
C ALA A 33 6.46 5.96 14.30
N ASN A 34 5.38 6.72 14.08
CA ASN A 34 4.09 6.52 14.73
C ASN A 34 3.18 5.56 13.96
N SER A 35 3.71 4.83 12.97
CA SER A 35 2.93 3.95 12.09
C SER A 35 1.82 4.65 11.30
N ILE A 36 2.00 5.96 11.04
CA ILE A 36 1.10 6.72 10.20
C ILE A 36 1.62 6.65 8.76
N LEU A 37 0.77 6.14 7.86
CA LEU A 37 1.06 6.05 6.44
C LEU A 37 0.55 7.31 5.74
N ASN A 38 1.48 8.09 5.21
CA ASN A 38 1.19 9.28 4.44
C ASN A 38 1.36 8.93 2.96
N VAL A 39 0.26 8.96 2.20
CA VAL A 39 0.28 8.74 0.76
C VAL A 39 0.01 10.05 0.05
N SER A 40 0.93 10.49 -0.80
CA SER A 40 0.76 11.66 -1.65
C SER A 40 0.90 11.28 -3.11
N ALA A 41 0.05 11.86 -3.96
CA ALA A 41 0.18 11.78 -5.40
C ALA A 41 0.29 13.19 -5.97
N SER A 42 1.23 13.39 -6.88
CA SER A 42 1.45 14.66 -7.55
C SER A 42 1.54 14.42 -9.05
N ASP A 43 0.73 15.10 -9.82
CA ASP A 43 0.87 15.15 -11.27
C ASP A 43 1.99 16.13 -11.64
N LYS A 44 3.06 15.63 -12.27
CA LYS A 44 4.22 16.45 -12.65
C LYS A 44 3.91 17.46 -13.76
N THR A 45 2.82 17.27 -14.50
CA THR A 45 2.46 18.12 -15.64
C THR A 45 1.74 19.39 -15.17
N THR A 46 0.77 19.23 -14.27
CA THR A 46 -0.06 20.34 -13.77
C THR A 46 0.41 20.87 -12.42
N GLY A 47 1.30 20.17 -11.73
CA GLY A 47 1.70 20.49 -10.36
C GLY A 47 0.61 20.23 -9.32
N LYS A 48 -0.53 19.63 -9.72
CA LYS A 48 -1.61 19.27 -8.79
C LYS A 48 -1.19 18.10 -7.93
N SER A 49 -1.31 18.27 -6.62
CA SER A 49 -1.03 17.23 -5.65
C SER A 49 -2.24 16.98 -4.75
N ASN A 50 -2.46 15.72 -4.40
CA ASN A 50 -3.38 15.34 -3.35
C ASN A 50 -2.69 14.40 -2.36
N ARG A 51 -3.04 14.47 -1.08
CA ARG A 51 -2.46 13.64 -0.02
C ARG A 51 -3.53 13.14 0.91
N ILE A 52 -3.34 11.90 1.35
CA ILE A 52 -4.09 11.30 2.44
C ILE A 52 -3.13 10.86 3.55
N THR A 53 -3.62 10.97 4.77
CA THR A 53 -2.94 10.46 5.97
C THR A 53 -3.79 9.30 6.49
N ILE A 54 -3.21 8.11 6.47
CA ILE A 54 -3.82 6.87 6.94
C ILE A 54 -3.21 6.59 8.30
N THR A 55 -3.96 6.85 9.35
CA THR A 55 -3.59 6.45 10.71
C THR A 55 -3.98 4.99 10.90
N ASN A 56 -3.05 4.17 11.37
CA ASN A 56 -3.32 2.79 11.74
C ASN A 56 -4.04 2.73 13.12
N ASP A 57 -5.17 3.42 13.23
CA ASP A 57 -5.95 3.54 14.48
C ASP A 57 -6.74 2.24 14.78
N LYS A 58 -7.04 1.47 13.73
CA LYS A 58 -7.63 0.13 13.86
C LYS A 58 -6.54 -0.93 13.99
N GLY A 59 -6.01 -1.02 15.21
CA GLY A 59 -5.35 -2.21 15.73
C GLY A 59 -4.17 -2.65 14.88
N CYS A 60 -2.97 -2.16 15.23
CA CYS A 60 -1.76 -2.95 15.03
C CYS A 60 -2.10 -4.40 15.33
N LEU A 61 -1.89 -5.29 14.36
CA LEU A 61 -1.88 -6.73 14.59
C LEU A 61 -1.18 -6.95 15.93
N SER A 62 -1.91 -7.51 16.91
CA SER A 62 -1.32 -7.84 18.20
C SER A 62 -0.05 -8.65 17.92
N LYS A 63 0.96 -8.59 18.79
CA LYS A 63 2.19 -9.38 18.61
C LYS A 63 1.88 -10.85 18.28
N GLU A 64 0.82 -11.38 18.88
CA GLU A 64 0.26 -12.71 18.62
C GLU A 64 -0.20 -12.93 17.16
N GLU A 65 -0.84 -11.94 16.54
CA GLU A 65 -1.22 -12.03 15.12
C GLU A 65 0.00 -11.94 14.20
N ILE A 66 0.99 -11.10 14.54
CA ILE A 66 2.25 -11.03 13.79
C ILE A 66 2.98 -12.37 13.84
N GLU A 67 3.12 -12.98 15.02
CA GLU A 67 3.74 -14.29 15.20
C GLU A 67 2.96 -15.39 14.47
N CYS A 68 1.63 -15.36 14.52
CA CYS A 68 0.78 -16.30 13.78
C CYS A 68 0.96 -16.17 12.26
N ILE A 69 1.08 -14.94 11.74
CA ILE A 69 1.30 -14.68 10.32
C ILE A 69 2.70 -15.14 9.89
N VAL A 70 3.74 -14.89 10.69
CA VAL A 70 5.11 -15.35 10.40
C VAL A 70 5.17 -16.88 10.41
N ASN A 71 4.60 -17.54 11.41
CA ASN A 71 4.60 -18.99 11.52
C ASN A 71 3.79 -19.65 10.38
N LYS A 72 2.65 -19.03 10.00
CA LYS A 72 1.91 -19.44 8.79
C LYS A 72 2.76 -19.26 7.53
N ALA A 73 3.44 -18.12 7.35
CA ALA A 73 4.27 -17.87 6.18
C ALA A 73 5.42 -18.89 6.07
N GLU A 74 6.08 -19.24 7.18
CA GLU A 74 7.10 -20.30 7.19
C GLU A 74 6.53 -21.67 6.85
N LYS A 75 5.37 -22.01 7.41
CA LYS A 75 4.68 -23.27 7.11
C LYS A 75 4.26 -23.37 5.64
N TYR A 76 3.65 -22.32 5.09
CA TYR A 76 3.25 -22.30 3.68
C TYR A 76 4.44 -22.26 2.73
N LYS A 77 5.55 -21.61 3.11
CA LYS A 77 6.79 -21.67 2.32
C LYS A 77 7.30 -23.11 2.20
N ALA A 78 7.34 -23.85 3.31
CA ALA A 78 7.77 -25.25 3.29
C ALA A 78 6.80 -26.15 2.49
N GLU A 79 5.50 -25.87 2.54
CA GLU A 79 4.47 -26.61 1.81
C GLU A 79 4.49 -26.31 0.29
N ASP A 80 4.76 -25.06 -0.09
CA ASP A 80 4.94 -24.63 -1.49
C ASP A 80 6.26 -25.19 -2.08
N GLU A 81 7.36 -25.18 -1.31
CA GLU A 81 8.62 -25.82 -1.69
C GLU A 81 8.49 -27.35 -1.84
N ALA A 82 7.65 -28.00 -1.02
CA ALA A 82 7.39 -29.45 -1.13
C ALA A 82 6.41 -29.81 -2.27
N ALA A 83 5.49 -28.90 -2.62
CA ALA A 83 4.55 -29.09 -3.72
C ALA A 83 5.14 -28.76 -5.10
N HIS A 84 6.35 -28.18 -5.15
CA HIS A 84 7.08 -27.88 -6.39
C HIS A 84 8.09 -28.96 -6.80
N VAL A 85 7.90 -30.21 -6.36
CA VAL A 85 8.68 -31.39 -6.78
C VAL A 85 7.76 -32.39 -7.48
#